data_AF-A0A432QXZ8-F1
#
_entry.id   AF-A0A432QXZ8-F1
#
_cell.length_a   1.000
_cell.length_b   1.000
_cell.length_c   1.000
_cell.angle_alpha   90.00
_cell.angle_beta   90.00
_cell.angle_gamma   90.00
#
_symmetry.space_group_name_H-M   'P 1'
#
loop_
_entity.id
_entity.type
_entity.pdbx_description
1 polymer ?
#
loop_
_entity_poly.entity_id
_entity_poly.type
_entity_poly.pdbx_seq_one_letter_code
_entity_poly.pdbx_strand_id
1 'polypeptide(L)'
;MSDSDKDKEFYEMADAHISIANEQAKSINPGKVSATILYSAARFNTFLVASNSDSADELASRKEEACKYLMGEYQKMLEEHFTDYIENFSKYLR
;
A
#
# COMPACT_ATOMS: atom_id res chain seq x y z
N MET A 1 -1.11 -16.22 -18.52
CA MET A 1 -1.00 -16.21 -17.05
C MET A 1 -2.41 -16.18 -16.51
N SER A 2 -2.78 -17.14 -15.67
CA SER A 2 -4.12 -17.20 -15.10
C SER A 2 -4.32 -16.06 -14.10
N ASP A 3 -5.55 -15.66 -13.81
CA ASP A 3 -5.81 -14.60 -12.82
C ASP A 3 -5.27 -14.99 -11.43
N SER A 4 -5.29 -16.28 -11.08
CA SER A 4 -4.67 -16.78 -9.84
C SER A 4 -3.15 -16.63 -9.78
N ASP A 5 -2.45 -16.64 -10.92
CA ASP A 5 -1.00 -16.47 -10.96
C ASP A 5 -0.61 -14.99 -10.75
N LYS A 6 -1.41 -14.06 -11.28
CA LYS A 6 -1.20 -12.62 -11.10
C LYS A 6 -1.46 -12.19 -9.66
N ASP A 7 -2.50 -12.75 -9.05
CA ASP A 7 -2.82 -12.52 -7.64
C ASP A 7 -1.69 -13.03 -6.75
N LYS A 8 -1.11 -14.18 -7.08
CA LYS A 8 0.03 -14.74 -6.33
C LYS A 8 1.24 -13.81 -6.37
N GLU A 9 1.64 -13.32 -7.54
CA GLU A 9 2.77 -12.38 -7.67
C GLU A 9 2.52 -11.10 -6.87
N PHE A 10 1.29 -10.57 -6.92
CA PHE A 10 0.90 -9.40 -6.13
C PHE A 10 1.09 -9.63 -4.62
N TYR A 11 0.60 -10.75 -4.09
CA TYR A 11 0.76 -11.08 -2.67
C TYR A 11 2.23 -11.31 -2.29
N GLU A 12 3.02 -11.99 -3.13
CA GLU A 12 4.45 -12.19 -2.88
C GLU A 12 5.21 -10.85 -2.80
N MET A 13 4.86 -9.88 -3.64
CA MET A 13 5.42 -8.53 -3.56
C MET A 13 4.99 -7.79 -2.29
N ALA A 14 3.72 -7.88 -1.90
CA ALA A 14 3.22 -7.28 -0.67
C ALA A 14 3.92 -7.87 0.57
N ASP A 15 4.07 -9.19 0.62
CA ASP A 15 4.77 -9.91 1.70
C ASP A 15 6.23 -9.51 1.81
N ALA A 16 6.91 -9.25 0.67
CA ALA A 16 8.27 -8.74 0.69
C ALA A 16 8.38 -7.37 1.38
N HIS A 17 7.40 -6.48 1.18
CA HIS A 17 7.33 -5.20 1.89
C HIS A 17 7.03 -5.37 3.39
N ILE A 18 6.12 -6.29 3.74
CA ILE A 18 5.81 -6.61 5.14
C ILE A 18 7.03 -7.22 5.86
N SER A 19 7.80 -8.08 5.19
CA SER A 19 9.03 -8.65 5.74
C SER A 19 10.04 -7.56 6.14
N ILE A 20 10.24 -6.55 5.28
CA ILE A 20 11.10 -5.40 5.58
C ILE A 20 10.56 -4.60 6.78
N ALA A 21 9.25 -4.35 6.81
CA ALA A 21 8.61 -3.63 7.92
C ALA A 21 8.78 -4.39 9.25
N ASN A 22 8.59 -5.71 9.23
CA ASN A 22 8.76 -6.56 10.40
C ASN A 22 10.20 -6.54 10.92
N GLU A 23 11.20 -6.54 10.04
CA GLU A 23 12.61 -6.40 10.43
C GLU A 23 12.86 -5.05 11.12
N GLN A 24 12.34 -3.96 10.56
CA GLN A 24 12.47 -2.63 11.17
C GLN A 24 11.76 -2.54 12.53
N ALA A 25 10.59 -3.17 12.67
CA ALA A 25 9.79 -3.18 13.88
C ALA A 25 10.47 -3.92 15.06
N LYS A 26 11.52 -4.72 14.81
CA LYS A 26 12.33 -5.33 15.88
C LYS A 26 13.09 -4.31 16.72
N SER A 27 13.42 -3.15 16.16
CA SER A 27 14.25 -2.12 16.82
C SER A 27 13.65 -0.72 16.80
N ILE A 28 12.65 -0.47 15.95
CA ILE A 28 11.98 0.82 15.80
C ILE A 28 10.53 0.68 16.26
N ASN A 29 9.99 1.75 16.85
CA ASN A 29 8.58 1.81 17.25
C ASN A 29 7.66 1.43 16.06
N PRO A 30 6.73 0.46 16.22
CA PRO A 30 5.87 -0.01 15.13
C PRO A 30 5.01 1.10 14.50
N GLY A 31 4.57 2.10 15.27
CA GLY A 31 3.85 3.26 14.75
C GLY A 31 4.70 4.10 13.79
N LYS A 32 6.00 4.25 14.09
CA LYS A 32 6.94 4.91 13.18
C LYS A 32 7.17 4.07 11.91
N VAL A 33 7.30 2.75 12.04
CA VAL A 33 7.43 1.85 10.88
C VAL A 33 6.19 1.95 9.99
N SER A 34 4.98 1.89 10.57
CA SER A 34 3.72 2.06 9.84
C SER A 34 3.66 3.40 9.08
N ALA A 35 4.02 4.51 9.73
CA ALA A 35 4.09 5.81 9.07
C ALA A 35 5.09 5.82 7.89
N THR A 36 6.22 5.12 8.00
CA THR A 36 7.18 5.03 6.89
C THR A 36 6.68 4.19 5.72
N ILE A 37 5.82 3.18 5.95
CA ILE A 37 5.19 2.42 4.87
C ILE A 37 4.27 3.34 4.05
N LEU A 38 3.39 4.09 4.72
CA LEU A 38 2.51 5.07 4.07
C LEU A 38 3.31 6.10 3.25
N TYR A 39 4.38 6.64 3.84
CA TYR A 39 5.25 7.59 3.15
C TYR A 39 5.96 6.98 1.94
N SER A 40 6.42 5.73 2.05
CA SER A 40 7.10 5.02 0.96
C SER A 40 6.15 4.74 -0.21
N ALA A 41 4.93 4.27 0.09
CA ALA A 41 3.89 4.06 -0.91
C ALA A 41 3.54 5.37 -1.64
N ALA A 42 3.36 6.46 -0.90
CA ALA A 42 3.08 7.78 -1.49
C ALA A 42 4.19 8.24 -2.44
N ARG A 43 5.46 8.07 -2.07
CA ARG A 43 6.61 8.43 -2.92
C ARG A 43 6.67 7.60 -4.19
N PHE A 44 6.54 6.27 -4.07
CA PHE A 44 6.59 5.38 -5.21
C PHE A 44 5.44 5.65 -6.19
N ASN A 45 4.21 5.75 -5.70
CA ASN A 45 3.04 5.99 -6.53
C ASN A 45 3.10 7.37 -7.19
N THR A 46 3.57 8.40 -6.48
CA THR A 46 3.76 9.74 -7.06
C THR A 46 4.82 9.72 -8.17
N PHE A 47 5.92 9.00 -7.96
CA PHE A 47 6.95 8.81 -8.99
C PHE A 47 6.39 8.11 -10.24
N LEU A 48 5.56 7.08 -10.08
CA LEU A 48 4.91 6.42 -11.21
C LEU A 48 3.99 7.35 -11.99
N VAL A 49 3.16 8.15 -11.31
CA VAL A 49 2.30 9.13 -11.99
C VAL A 49 3.14 10.15 -12.75
N ALA A 50 4.15 10.72 -12.09
CA ALA A 50 5.06 11.69 -12.70
C ALA A 50 5.84 11.14 -13.89
N SER A 51 6.32 9.90 -13.82
CA SER A 51 7.07 9.25 -14.90
C SER A 51 6.22 8.94 -16.12
N ASN A 52 4.90 8.94 -15.97
CA ASN A 52 3.93 8.76 -17.05
C ASN A 52 3.29 10.08 -17.49
N SER A 53 3.84 11.23 -17.09
CA SER A 53 3.40 12.56 -17.55
C SER A 53 4.46 13.17 -18.47
N ASP A 54 4.03 13.80 -19.54
CA ASP A 54 4.89 14.44 -20.54
C ASP A 54 5.46 15.79 -20.05
N SER A 55 4.81 16.39 -19.04
CA SER A 55 5.20 17.69 -18.49
C SER A 55 4.75 17.88 -17.04
N ALA A 56 5.33 18.90 -16.39
CA ALA A 56 4.91 19.32 -15.06
C ALA A 56 3.47 19.83 -15.02
N ASP A 57 3.00 20.48 -16.09
CA ASP A 57 1.62 20.98 -16.20
C ASP A 57 0.62 19.82 -16.29
N GLU A 58 0.95 18.77 -17.05
CA GLU A 58 0.12 17.55 -17.13
C GLU A 58 0.10 16.81 -15.79
N LEU A 59 1.25 16.66 -15.13
CA LEU A 59 1.32 16.08 -13.78
C LEU A 59 0.44 16.88 -12.79
N ALA A 60 0.49 18.21 -12.87
CA ALA A 60 -0.34 19.07 -12.04
C ALA A 60 -1.83 18.88 -12.33
N SER A 61 -2.25 18.77 -13.59
CA SER A 61 -3.65 18.52 -13.94
C SER A 61 -4.14 17.14 -13.51
N ARG A 62 -3.25 16.14 -13.45
CA ARG A 62 -3.57 14.76 -13.04
C ARG A 62 -3.52 14.52 -11.53
N LYS A 63 -2.95 15.45 -10.76
CA LYS A 63 -2.71 15.29 -9.32
C LYS A 63 -3.97 14.90 -8.54
N GLU A 64 -5.07 15.63 -8.75
CA GLU A 64 -6.30 15.42 -7.98
C GLU A 64 -6.90 14.03 -8.24
N GLU A 65 -6.99 13.65 -9.51
CA GLU A 65 -7.50 12.33 -9.92
C GLU A 65 -6.61 11.20 -9.40
N ALA A 66 -5.29 11.34 -9.52
CA ALA A 66 -4.33 10.37 -9.01
C ALA A 66 -4.45 10.20 -7.48
N CYS A 67 -4.55 11.30 -6.72
CA CYS A 67 -4.77 11.25 -5.28
C CYS A 67 -6.06 10.51 -4.94
N LYS A 68 -7.17 10.85 -5.61
CA LYS A 68 -8.47 10.21 -5.38
C LYS A 68 -8.42 8.70 -5.65
N TYR A 69 -7.80 8.29 -6.74
CA TYR A 69 -7.64 6.89 -7.09
C TYR A 69 -6.81 6.14 -6.04
N LEU A 70 -5.59 6.61 -5.74
CA LEU A 70 -4.68 5.95 -4.81
C LEU A 70 -5.25 5.84 -3.39
N MET A 71 -5.90 6.91 -2.90
CA MET A 71 -6.55 6.89 -1.60
C MET A 71 -7.76 5.94 -1.57
N GLY A 72 -8.55 5.91 -2.66
CA GLY A 72 -9.69 5.00 -2.79
C GLY A 72 -9.29 3.54 -2.78
N GLU A 73 -8.22 3.16 -3.50
CA GLU A 73 -7.72 1.78 -3.48
C GLU A 73 -7.18 1.40 -2.09
N TYR A 74 -6.41 2.30 -1.45
CA TYR A 74 -5.94 2.06 -0.09
C TYR A 74 -7.10 1.88 0.91
N GLN A 75 -8.13 2.73 0.82
CA GLN A 75 -9.30 2.64 1.69
C GLN A 75 -10.01 1.29 1.55
N LYS A 76 -10.23 0.81 0.32
CA LYS A 76 -10.88 -0.50 0.08
C LYS A 76 -10.11 -1.65 0.75
N MET A 77 -8.80 -1.73 0.49
CA MET A 77 -7.94 -2.77 1.08
C MET A 77 -7.90 -2.67 2.61
N LEU A 78 -7.86 -1.45 3.15
CA LEU A 78 -7.85 -1.22 4.58
C LEU A 78 -9.15 -1.67 5.24
N GLU A 79 -10.31 -1.34 4.65
CA GLU A 79 -11.63 -1.76 5.13
C GLU A 79 -11.79 -3.29 5.10
N GLU A 80 -11.29 -3.94 4.05
CA GLU A 80 -11.29 -5.40 3.93
C GLU A 80 -10.47 -6.04 5.06
N HIS A 81 -9.24 -5.58 5.30
CA HIS A 81 -8.41 -6.09 6.38
C HIS A 81 -9.01 -5.82 7.77
N PHE A 82 -9.59 -4.66 8.01
CA PHE A 82 -10.28 -4.41 9.27
C PHE A 82 -11.48 -5.33 9.47
N THR A 83 -12.26 -5.56 8.41
CA THR A 83 -13.40 -6.49 8.46
C THR A 83 -12.93 -7.89 8.83
N ASP A 84 -11.88 -8.41 8.17
CA ASP A 84 -11.30 -9.73 8.49
C ASP A 84 -10.82 -9.80 9.96
N TYR A 85 -10.09 -8.78 10.44
CA TYR A 85 -9.64 -8.75 11.83
C TYR A 85 -10.79 -8.63 12.84
N ILE A 86 -11.88 -7.94 12.50
CA ILE A 86 -13.07 -7.83 13.35
C ILE A 86 -13.75 -9.20 13.45
N GLU A 87 -13.95 -9.88 12.32
CA GLU A 87 -14.61 -11.18 12.25
C GLU A 87 -13.77 -12.29 12.91
N ASN A 88 -12.45 -12.22 12.77
CA ASN A 88 -11.51 -13.23 13.25
C ASN A 88 -10.70 -12.81 14.49
N PHE A 89 -11.13 -11.76 15.20
CA PHE A 89 -10.36 -11.13 16.30
C PHE A 89 -9.83 -12.14 17.33
N SER A 90 -10.70 -13.04 17.79
CA SER A 90 -10.33 -14.04 18.80
C SER A 90 -9.36 -15.10 18.27
N LYS A 91 -9.33 -15.35 16.97
CA LYS A 91 -8.45 -16.36 16.35
C LYS A 91 -7.05 -15.80 16.11
N TYR A 92 -6.95 -14.52 15.74
CA TYR A 92 -5.67 -13.90 15.38
C TYR A 92 -4.91 -13.34 16.58
N LEU A 93 -5.62 -12.89 17.63
CA LEU A 93 -5.01 -12.15 18.75
C LEU A 93 -5.19 -12.81 20.12
N ARG A 94 -5.61 -14.08 20.19
CA ARG A 94 -5.62 -14.87 21.44
C ARG A 94 -4.79 -16.14 21.34
#